data_AF-A0A2Z2KH66-F1
#
_entry.id   AF-A0A2Z2KH66-F1
#
_cell.length_a   1.000
_cell.length_b   1.000
_cell.length_c   1.000
_cell.angle_alpha   90.00
_cell.angle_beta   90.00
_cell.angle_gamma   90.00
#
_symmetry.space_group_name_H-M   'P 1'
#
loop_
_entity.id
_entity.type
_entity.pdbx_description
1 polymer ?
#
loop_
_entity_poly.entity_id
_entity_poly.type
_entity_poly.pdbx_seq_one_letter_code
_entity_poly.pdbx_strand_id
1 'polypeptide(L)' 'MTNKTYISLGDALYDCFKNDMGSENEVNLHEDAYVKKKLKEFIGVKEFKKMDTLDEKFWKEAWREFDQRVWYDRLK' A
#
# COMPACT_ATOMS: atom_id res chain seq x y z
N MET A 1 -8.82 5.95 16.14
CA MET A 1 -7.92 5.50 15.05
C MET A 1 -6.88 4.60 15.68
N THR A 2 -6.96 3.30 15.44
CA THR A 2 -5.98 2.31 15.88
C THR A 2 -4.68 2.55 15.11
N ASN A 3 -3.63 2.99 15.80
CA ASN A 3 -2.29 3.07 15.20
C ASN A 3 -1.80 1.64 14.93
N LYS A 4 -2.15 1.10 13.76
CA LYS A 4 -1.56 -0.16 13.28
C LYS A 4 -0.10 0.14 12.93
N THR A 5 0.81 -0.44 13.71
CA THR A 5 2.23 -0.47 13.36
C THR A 5 2.42 -1.56 12.32
N TYR A 6 2.89 -1.19 11.13
CA TYR A 6 3.15 -2.14 10.05
C TYR A 6 4.61 -2.60 10.10
N ILE A 7 4.82 -3.91 9.93
CA ILE A 7 6.16 -4.53 9.91
C ILE A 7 6.87 -4.23 8.58
N SER A 8 6.12 -4.14 7.48
CA SER A 8 6.66 -3.81 6.16
C SER A 8 5.74 -2.86 5.39
N LEU A 9 6.32 -2.19 4.39
CA LEU A 9 5.58 -1.39 3.42
C LEU A 9 4.61 -2.26 2.61
N GLY A 10 4.98 -3.50 2.28
CA GLY A 10 4.12 -4.44 1.56
C GLY A 10 2.83 -4.77 2.32
N ASP A 11 2.93 -4.99 3.64
CA ASP A 11 1.74 -5.21 4.47
C ASP A 11 0.85 -3.96 4.52
N ALA A 12 1.45 -2.78 4.60
CA ALA A 12 0.72 -1.51 4.60
C ALA A 12 -0.02 -1.27 3.28
N LEU A 13 0.64 -1.53 2.14
CA LEU A 13 0.03 -1.45 0.82
C LEU A 13 -1.13 -2.43 0.67
N TYR A 14 -0.93 -3.69 1.03
CA TYR A 14 -1.97 -4.71 0.92
C TYR A 14 -3.20 -4.38 1.77
N ASP A 15 -3.04 -4.06 3.04
CA ASP A 15 -4.18 -3.71 3.90
C ASP A 15 -4.90 -2.43 3.43
N CYS A 16 -4.17 -1.48 2.86
CA CYS A 16 -4.70 -0.20 2.40
C CYS A 16 -5.45 -0.31 1.05
N PHE A 17 -4.93 -1.11 0.11
CA PHE A 17 -5.35 -1.08 -1.30
C PHE A 17 -5.96 -2.39 -1.82
N LYS A 18 -5.98 -3.50 -1.05
CA LYS A 18 -6.56 -4.77 -1.54
C LYS A 18 -8.01 -4.66 -2.01
N ASN A 19 -8.79 -3.73 -1.44
CA ASN A 19 -10.19 -3.49 -1.84
C ASN A 19 -10.32 -2.55 -3.05
N ASP A 20 -9.26 -1.82 -3.41
CA ASP A 20 -9.25 -0.99 -4.62
C ASP A 20 -9.09 -1.86 -5.87
N MET A 21 -8.43 -3.01 -5.73
CA MET A 21 -8.24 -4.00 -6.77
C MET A 21 -9.58 -4.61 -7.19
N GLY A 22 -10.01 -4.35 -8.42
CA GLY A 22 -11.26 -4.80 -9.02
C GLY A 22 -12.38 -3.76 -8.91
N SER A 23 -12.06 -2.58 -8.35
CA SER A 23 -12.97 -1.45 -8.24
C SER A 23 -12.63 -0.35 -9.24
N GLU A 24 -13.48 0.67 -9.33
CA GLU A 24 -13.18 1.90 -10.08
C GLU A 24 -11.90 2.62 -9.61
N ASN A 25 -11.46 2.37 -8.37
CA ASN A 25 -10.25 2.97 -7.82
C ASN A 25 -8.96 2.27 -8.24
N GLU A 26 -9.02 1.11 -8.91
CA GLU A 26 -7.82 0.38 -9.35
C GLU A 26 -6.92 1.26 -10.24
N VAL A 27 -7.52 2.07 -11.12
CA VAL A 27 -6.78 2.99 -12.00
C VAL A 27 -5.96 4.03 -11.22
N ASN A 28 -6.44 4.43 -10.04
CA ASN A 28 -5.77 5.43 -9.21
C ASN A 28 -4.53 4.87 -8.51
N LEU A 29 -4.34 3.54 -8.48
CA LEU A 29 -3.14 2.92 -7.89
C LEU A 29 -1.86 3.21 -8.70
N HIS A 30 -2.02 3.65 -9.96
CA HIS A 30 -0.90 4.11 -10.78
C HIS A 30 -0.51 5.58 -10.50
N GLU A 31 -1.28 6.29 -9.69
CA GLU A 31 -1.05 7.69 -9.36
C GLU A 31 -0.36 7.82 -8.00
N ASP A 32 0.94 8.16 -8.00
CA ASP A 32 1.75 8.35 -6.79
C ASP A 32 1.08 9.27 -5.76
N ALA A 33 0.44 10.35 -6.24
CA ALA A 33 -0.24 11.31 -5.38
C ALA A 33 -1.43 10.66 -4.63
N TYR A 34 -2.21 9.81 -5.31
CA TYR A 34 -3.31 9.08 -4.70
C TYR A 34 -2.78 8.07 -3.68
N VAL A 35 -1.79 7.27 -4.08
CA VAL A 35 -1.18 6.24 -3.23
C VAL A 35 -0.63 6.87 -1.95
N LYS A 36 0.21 7.91 -2.08
CA LYS A 36 0.82 8.57 -0.92
C LYS A 36 -0.23 9.21 -0.02
N LYS A 37 -1.25 9.86 -0.58
CA LYS A 37 -2.33 10.48 0.19
C LYS A 37 -3.10 9.42 0.98
N LYS A 38 -3.62 8.39 0.30
CA LYS A 38 -4.46 7.36 0.93
C LYS A 38 -3.67 6.54 1.94
N LEU A 39 -2.43 6.17 1.61
CA LEU A 39 -1.56 5.44 2.54
C LEU A 39 -1.28 6.29 3.80
N LYS A 40 -0.97 7.59 3.64
CA LYS A 40 -0.76 8.51 4.77
C LYS A 40 -2.00 8.67 5.65
N GLU A 41 -3.19 8.75 5.05
CA GLU A 41 -4.46 8.79 5.79
C GLU A 41 -4.72 7.48 6.54
N PHE A 42 -4.33 6.35 5.96
CA PHE A 42 -4.55 5.02 6.50
C PHE A 42 -3.61 4.66 7.67
N ILE A 43 -2.28 4.84 7.50
CA ILE A 43 -1.28 4.47 8.51
C ILE A 43 -0.88 5.63 9.43
N GLY A 44 -1.31 6.85 9.10
CA GLY A 44 -0.98 8.06 9.82
C GLY A 44 0.35 8.70 9.39
N VAL A 45 0.46 10.01 9.63
CA VAL A 45 1.59 10.84 9.17
C VAL A 45 2.95 10.36 9.67
N LYS A 46 3.02 9.91 10.93
CA LYS A 46 4.29 9.50 11.56
C LYS A 46 4.85 8.23 10.93
N GLU A 47 4.02 7.21 10.73
CA GLU A 47 4.45 5.96 10.11
C GLU A 47 4.70 6.16 8.61
N PHE A 48 3.86 6.95 7.94
CA PHE A 48 4.08 7.29 6.54
C PHE A 48 5.44 7.95 6.31
N LYS A 49 5.85 8.91 7.15
CA LYS A 49 7.18 9.53 7.03
C LYS A 49 8.33 8.54 7.13
N LYS A 50 8.22 7.48 7.94
CA LYS A 50 9.25 6.43 8.02
C LYS A 50 9.33 5.61 6.73
N MET A 51 8.19 5.36 6.10
CA MET A 51 8.11 4.61 4.84
C MET A 51 8.51 5.46 3.63
N ASP A 52 8.16 6.75 3.62
CA ASP A 52 8.49 7.68 2.53
C ASP A 52 9.99 8.00 2.48
N THR A 53 10.74 7.74 3.57
CA THR A 53 12.22 7.80 3.57
C THR A 53 12.90 6.55 3.01
N LEU A 54 12.15 5.50 2.66
CA LEU A 54 12.72 4.30 2.06
C LEU A 54 13.10 4.54 0.59
N ASP A 55 14.20 3.92 0.17
CA ASP A 55 14.62 3.93 -1.24
C ASP A 55 13.55 3.33 -2.16
N GLU A 56 13.55 3.78 -3.42
CA GLU A 56 12.66 3.30 -4.49
C GLU A 56 12.64 1.76 -4.61
N LYS A 57 13.78 1.09 -4.35
CA LYS A 57 13.85 -0.38 -4.37
C LYS A 57 12.85 -1.04 -3.41
N PHE A 58 12.68 -0.48 -2.21
CA PHE A 58 11.74 -1.02 -1.22
C PHE A 58 10.30 -0.79 -1.64
N TRP A 59 10.00 0.32 -2.31
CA TRP A 59 8.70 0.57 -2.89
C TRP A 59 8.39 -0.42 -4.02
N LYS A 60 9.34 -0.69 -4.91
CA LYS A 60 9.21 -1.70 -5.97
C LYS A 60 8.97 -3.10 -5.41
N GLU A 61 9.73 -3.48 -4.38
CA GLU A 61 9.56 -4.78 -3.72
C GLU A 61 8.19 -4.87 -3.03
N ALA A 62 7.75 -3.83 -2.34
CA ALA A 62 6.45 -3.79 -1.68
C ALA A 62 5.28 -3.88 -2.67
N TRP A 63 5.37 -3.21 -3.82
CA TRP A 63 4.37 -3.34 -4.89
C TRP A 63 4.35 -4.73 -5.50
N ARG A 64 5.52 -5.35 -5.70
CA ARG A 64 5.60 -6.75 -6.16
C ARG A 64 4.95 -7.72 -5.17
N GLU A 65 5.17 -7.54 -3.87
CA GLU A 65 4.51 -8.33 -2.82
C GLU A 65 2.99 -8.12 -2.82
N PHE A 66 2.55 -6.86 -2.97
CA PHE A 66 1.14 -6.50 -3.07
C PHE A 66 0.47 -7.25 -4.24
N ASP A 67 1.03 -7.17 -5.44
CA ASP A 67 0.49 -7.81 -6.64
C ASP A 67 0.38 -9.33 -6.47
N GLN A 68 1.41 -9.97 -5.91
CA GLN A 68 1.41 -11.40 -5.66
C GLN A 68 0.29 -11.82 -4.69
N ARG A 69 0.09 -11.07 -3.61
CA ARG A 69 -0.95 -11.37 -2.62
C ARG A 69 -2.35 -11.16 -3.18
N VAL A 70 -2.58 -10.05 -3.88
CA VAL A 70 -3.87 -9.77 -4.53
C VAL A 70 -4.20 -10.85 -5.57
N TRP A 71 -3.23 -11.25 -6.39
CA TRP A 71 -3.43 -12.32 -7.37
C TRP A 71 -3.77 -13.65 -6.69
N TYR A 72 -3.03 -14.02 -5.63
CA TYR A 72 -3.27 -15.25 -4.90
C TYR A 72 -4.65 -15.28 -4.23
N ASP A 73 -5.09 -14.16 -3.64
CA ASP A 73 -6.41 -14.08 -3.02
C ASP A 73 -7.56 -14.12 -4.04
N ARG A 74 -7.33 -13.64 -5.27
CA ARG A 74 -8.30 -13.74 -6.38
C ARG A 74 -8.45 -15.16 -6.94
N LEU A 75 -7.51 -16.07 -6.66
CA LEU A 75 -7.57 -17.46 -7.08
C LEU A 75 -8.28 -18.39 -6.09
N LYS A 76 -8.65 -17.88 -4.92
CA LYS A 76 -9.41 -18.62 -3.90
C LYS A 76 -10.91 -18.37 -4.05
#